data_AF-A0A2T6BXH2-F1
#
_entry.id   AF-A0A2T6BXH2-F1
#
_cell.length_a   1.000
_cell.length_b   1.000
_cell.length_c   1.000
_cell.angle_alpha   90.00
_cell.angle_beta   90.00
_cell.angle_gamma   90.00
#
_symmetry.space_group_name_H-M   'P 1'
#
loop_
_entity.id
_entity.type
_entity.pdbx_description
1 polymer ?
#
loop_
_entity_poly.entity_id
_entity_poly.type
_entity_poly.pdbx_seq_one_letter_code
_entity_poly.pdbx_strand_id
1 'polypeptide(L)'
;MLKYRGKWFWSSVVAALCLVFAMVLGIWTGGVALAVPIGGIGGFTVEADEIQMSNFKLLPKIGETSERAAYPQGSAQLDGVIKNLKLYKDLNVPGKGKVRVLITASEDVKASGLVLDLSKLDADASFNKLKIAEKNRSDWQQKFGLSAPEVVLKKPSIQGHYLFANSISLPGLSLKLEMNP
;
A
#
# COMPACT_ATOMS: atom_id res chain seq x y z
N MET A 1 47.25 36.49 -16.63
CA MET A 1 47.26 35.85 -15.28
C MET A 1 45.98 36.23 -14.55
N LEU A 2 45.02 35.31 -14.41
CA LEU A 2 43.85 35.54 -13.54
C LEU A 2 44.32 35.59 -12.09
N LYS A 3 44.19 36.75 -11.43
CA LYS A 3 44.39 36.87 -9.98
C LYS A 3 43.33 36.02 -9.28
N TYR A 4 43.76 34.89 -8.73
CA TYR A 4 42.90 33.97 -8.00
C TYR A 4 42.28 34.69 -6.79
N ARG A 5 40.99 35.00 -6.86
CA ARG A 5 40.22 35.66 -5.80
C ARG A 5 39.83 34.65 -4.72
N GLY A 6 40.81 33.92 -4.17
CA GLY A 6 40.59 32.80 -3.25
C GLY A 6 39.69 33.16 -2.07
N LYS A 7 39.84 34.36 -1.50
CA LYS A 7 38.97 34.84 -0.40
C LYS A 7 37.48 34.91 -0.79
N TRP A 8 37.17 35.25 -2.04
CA TRP A 8 35.81 35.32 -2.57
C TRP A 8 35.26 33.95 -2.95
N PHE A 9 36.13 33.06 -3.46
CA PHE A 9 35.79 31.67 -3.71
C PHE A 9 35.41 30.95 -2.42
N TRP A 10 36.25 31.05 -1.39
CA TRP A 10 35.98 30.44 -0.08
C TRP A 10 34.75 31.05 0.60
N SER A 11 34.52 32.36 0.47
CA SER A 11 33.28 32.98 0.97
C SER A 11 32.03 32.44 0.26
N SER A 12 32.11 32.21 -1.05
CA SER A 12 31.00 31.65 -1.83
C SER A 12 30.73 30.18 -1.49
N VAL A 13 31.79 29.40 -1.26
CA VAL A 13 31.68 27.99 -0.84
C VAL A 13 31.05 27.88 0.56
N VAL A 14 31.47 28.73 1.50
CA VAL A 14 30.87 28.75 2.85
C VAL A 14 29.41 29.18 2.80
N ALA A 15 29.05 30.19 2.01
CA ALA A 15 27.66 30.61 1.84
C ALA A 15 26.78 29.50 1.22
N ALA A 16 27.30 28.78 0.22
CA ALA A 16 26.60 27.65 -0.38
C ALA A 16 26.44 26.49 0.61
N LEU A 17 27.47 26.17 1.40
CA LEU A 17 27.40 25.14 2.43
C LEU A 17 26.43 25.51 3.56
N CYS A 18 26.37 26.77 3.99
CA CYS A 18 25.38 27.24 4.95
C CYS A 18 23.95 27.11 4.41
N LEU A 19 23.72 27.39 3.13
CA LEU A 19 22.41 27.25 2.50
C LEU A 19 21.99 25.78 2.39
N VAL A 20 22.90 24.89 1.98
CA VAL A 20 22.67 23.44 1.97
C VAL A 20 22.41 22.91 3.38
N PHE A 21 23.18 23.37 4.36
CA PHE A 21 23.00 22.97 5.76
C PHE A 21 21.67 23.46 6.33
N ALA A 22 21.23 24.68 6.02
CA ALA A 22 19.91 25.20 6.38
C ALA A 22 18.79 24.39 5.72
N MET A 23 18.96 23.95 4.47
CA MET A 23 18.02 23.04 3.79
C MET A 23 17.95 21.68 4.49
N VAL A 24 19.09 21.07 4.80
CA VAL A 24 19.17 19.77 5.48
C VAL A 24 18.59 19.87 6.90
N LEU A 25 18.87 20.95 7.63
CA LEU A 25 18.26 21.22 8.93
C LEU A 25 16.74 21.45 8.81
N GLY A 26 16.27 22.10 7.76
CA GLY A 26 14.84 22.24 7.47
C GLY A 26 14.17 20.89 7.25
N ILE A 27 14.81 19.98 6.51
CA ILE A 27 14.31 18.61 6.31
C ILE A 27 14.35 17.80 7.62
N TRP A 28 15.44 17.94 8.39
CA TRP A 28 15.65 17.20 9.65
C TRP A 28 14.72 17.68 10.79
N THR A 29 14.42 18.97 10.86
CA THR A 29 13.56 19.56 11.90
C THR A 29 12.07 19.58 11.55
N GLY A 30 11.66 18.93 10.44
CA GLY A 30 10.26 18.79 10.06
C GLY A 30 9.68 19.98 9.27
N GLY A 31 10.54 20.81 8.67
CA GLY A 31 10.19 21.89 7.75
C GLY A 31 9.64 21.37 6.43
N VAL A 32 8.34 21.07 6.43
CA VAL A 32 7.36 21.27 5.35
C VAL A 32 7.92 21.20 3.92
N ALA A 33 8.46 20.05 3.53
CA ALA A 33 7.97 19.49 2.28
C ALA A 33 6.48 19.29 2.56
N LEU A 34 5.62 20.08 1.92
CA LEU A 34 4.18 19.95 2.03
C LEU A 34 3.84 18.46 2.00
N ALA A 35 3.57 17.88 3.17
CA ALA A 35 2.69 16.76 3.29
C ALA A 35 1.32 17.35 2.96
N VAL A 36 1.14 17.68 1.68
CA VAL A 36 -0.16 17.51 1.06
C VAL A 36 -0.48 16.08 1.49
N PRO A 37 -1.54 15.84 2.30
CA PRO A 37 -2.06 14.49 2.33
C PRO A 37 -2.22 14.19 0.86
N ILE A 38 -1.38 13.30 0.29
CA ILE A 38 -1.55 12.93 -1.09
C ILE A 38 -2.83 12.11 -1.04
N GLY A 39 -3.95 12.84 -1.04
CA GLY A 39 -5.31 12.38 -1.04
C GLY A 39 -5.49 11.77 -2.41
N GLY A 40 -4.94 10.57 -2.56
CA GLY A 40 -5.51 9.58 -3.42
C GLY A 40 -6.87 9.24 -2.83
N ILE A 41 -7.88 9.24 -3.70
CA ILE A 41 -9.22 8.78 -3.33
C ILE A 41 -9.09 7.29 -3.00
N GLY A 42 -9.44 6.91 -1.77
CA GLY A 42 -9.37 5.53 -1.31
C GLY A 42 -7.95 4.96 -1.18
N GLY A 43 -7.86 3.75 -0.61
CA GLY A 43 -6.61 3.08 -0.30
C GLY A 43 -5.81 2.63 -1.53
N PHE A 44 -5.46 1.36 -1.62
CA PHE A 44 -4.71 0.80 -2.75
C PHE A 44 -5.52 -0.31 -3.42
N THR A 45 -5.21 -0.55 -4.69
CA THR A 45 -5.83 -1.64 -5.46
C THR A 45 -4.83 -2.78 -5.62
N VAL A 46 -5.29 -4.00 -5.40
CA VAL A 46 -4.58 -5.23 -5.76
C VAL A 46 -5.36 -5.92 -6.86
N GLU A 47 -4.69 -6.14 -7.98
CA GLU A 47 -5.15 -6.98 -9.08
C GLU A 47 -4.17 -8.12 -9.31
N ALA A 48 -4.68 -9.25 -9.77
CA ALA A 48 -3.90 -10.43 -10.11
C ALA A 48 -4.68 -11.30 -11.10
N ASP A 49 -4.02 -12.27 -11.70
CA ASP A 49 -4.71 -13.28 -12.50
C ASP A 49 -5.35 -14.35 -11.60
N GLU A 50 -4.62 -14.72 -10.54
CA GLU A 50 -5.06 -15.71 -9.57
C GLU A 50 -4.40 -15.45 -8.21
N ILE A 51 -5.18 -15.61 -7.13
CA ILE A 51 -4.67 -15.65 -5.77
C ILE A 51 -5.11 -16.98 -5.16
N GLN A 52 -4.13 -17.83 -4.84
CA GLN A 52 -4.34 -19.06 -4.07
C GLN A 52 -4.01 -18.77 -2.62
N MET A 53 -4.97 -18.97 -1.74
CA MET A 53 -4.85 -18.65 -0.32
C MET A 53 -5.04 -19.88 0.53
N SER A 54 -4.30 -19.91 1.64
CA SER A 54 -4.53 -20.84 2.73
C SER A 54 -4.79 -20.10 4.03
N ASN A 55 -5.38 -20.80 5.01
CA ASN A 55 -5.70 -20.26 6.33
C ASN A 55 -6.60 -19.01 6.27
N PHE A 56 -7.48 -18.93 5.27
CA PHE A 56 -8.30 -17.76 5.04
C PHE A 56 -9.28 -17.54 6.19
N LYS A 57 -9.30 -16.31 6.69
CA LYS A 57 -10.28 -15.82 7.65
C LYS A 57 -10.66 -14.40 7.30
N LEU A 58 -11.95 -14.09 7.30
CA LEU A 58 -12.47 -12.75 7.07
C LEU A 58 -13.42 -12.38 8.20
N LEU A 59 -13.14 -11.25 8.85
CA LEU A 59 -13.97 -10.67 9.90
C LEU A 59 -14.48 -9.29 9.48
N PRO A 60 -15.70 -8.89 9.86
CA PRO A 60 -16.12 -7.50 9.73
C PRO A 60 -15.27 -6.61 10.64
N LYS A 61 -14.98 -5.40 10.19
CA LYS A 61 -14.19 -4.40 10.92
C LYS A 61 -14.73 -3.00 10.62
N ILE A 62 -14.64 -2.11 11.60
CA ILE A 62 -14.64 -0.66 11.34
C ILE A 62 -13.21 -0.18 11.51
N GLY A 63 -12.67 0.48 10.49
CA GLY A 63 -11.29 0.97 10.48
C GLY A 63 -11.18 2.36 9.87
N GLU A 64 -10.00 2.95 10.04
CA GLU A 64 -9.63 4.21 9.41
C GLU A 64 -9.30 3.99 7.92
N THR A 65 -9.44 5.07 7.15
CA THR A 65 -9.01 5.18 5.75
C THR A 65 -8.26 6.51 5.61
N SER A 66 -7.66 6.77 4.45
CA SER A 66 -7.05 8.08 4.17
C SER A 66 -8.04 9.25 4.19
N GLU A 67 -9.36 9.00 4.21
CA GLU A 67 -10.40 10.03 4.12
C GLU A 67 -11.33 10.09 5.35
N ARG A 68 -11.47 8.98 6.08
CA ARG A 68 -12.46 8.84 7.16
C ARG A 68 -11.88 8.05 8.33
N ALA A 69 -12.14 8.53 9.55
CA ALA A 69 -11.75 7.87 10.79
C ALA A 69 -12.57 6.60 11.11
N ALA A 70 -13.74 6.43 10.50
CA ALA A 70 -14.56 5.24 10.66
C ALA A 70 -15.21 4.85 9.33
N TYR A 71 -14.83 3.68 8.82
CA TYR A 71 -15.35 3.12 7.58
C TYR A 71 -15.56 1.60 7.69
N PRO A 72 -16.68 1.04 7.17
CA PRO A 72 -16.88 -0.39 7.10
C PRO A 72 -15.84 -1.08 6.22
N GLN A 73 -15.21 -2.12 6.76
CA GLN A 73 -14.16 -2.89 6.12
C GLN A 73 -14.33 -4.38 6.49
N GLY A 74 -13.70 -5.25 5.71
CA GLY A 74 -13.40 -6.62 6.09
C GLY A 74 -11.93 -6.75 6.39
N SER A 75 -11.57 -7.43 7.48
CA SER A 75 -10.19 -7.77 7.81
C SER A 75 -9.94 -9.23 7.45
N ALA A 76 -9.14 -9.44 6.41
CA ALA A 76 -8.75 -10.74 5.90
C ALA A 76 -7.38 -11.14 6.48
N GLN A 77 -7.27 -12.38 6.93
CA GLN A 77 -6.02 -13.01 7.33
C GLN A 77 -5.80 -14.25 6.46
N LEU A 78 -4.60 -14.38 5.89
CA LEU A 78 -4.29 -15.45 4.95
C LEU A 78 -2.78 -15.61 4.74
N ASP A 79 -2.40 -16.77 4.22
CA ASP A 79 -1.14 -16.95 3.48
C ASP A 79 -1.51 -17.11 2.00
N GLY A 80 -0.61 -16.82 1.07
CA GLY A 80 -0.96 -17.02 -0.34
C GLY A 80 0.15 -16.92 -1.37
N VAL A 81 -0.17 -17.46 -2.54
CA VAL A 81 0.59 -17.33 -3.78
C VAL A 81 -0.25 -16.48 -4.75
N ILE A 82 0.34 -15.39 -5.23
CA ILE A 82 -0.31 -14.41 -6.10
C ILE A 82 0.38 -14.45 -7.46
N LYS A 83 -0.39 -14.70 -8.52
CA LYS A 83 0.11 -14.74 -9.90
C LYS A 83 -0.14 -13.41 -10.60
N ASN A 84 0.90 -12.88 -11.25
CA ASN A 84 0.83 -11.63 -12.02
C ASN A 84 0.32 -10.45 -11.18
N LEU A 85 0.96 -10.21 -10.03
CA LEU A 85 0.58 -9.15 -9.10
C LEU A 85 0.66 -7.77 -9.77
N LYS A 86 -0.40 -6.98 -9.59
CA LYS A 86 -0.44 -5.54 -9.82
C LYS A 86 -0.97 -4.87 -8.56
N LEU A 87 -0.07 -4.23 -7.82
CA LEU A 87 -0.42 -3.40 -6.67
C LEU A 87 -0.28 -1.94 -7.10
N TYR A 88 -1.33 -1.14 -6.97
CA TYR A 88 -1.24 0.26 -7.34
C TYR A 88 -2.03 1.20 -6.46
N LYS A 89 -1.58 2.46 -6.45
CA LYS A 89 -2.31 3.58 -5.86
C LYS A 89 -2.33 4.76 -6.81
N ASP A 90 -3.51 5.30 -7.01
CA ASP A 90 -3.73 6.50 -7.82
C ASP A 90 -3.68 7.72 -6.93
N LEU A 91 -2.82 8.66 -7.29
CA LEU A 91 -2.57 9.90 -6.57
C LEU A 91 -3.01 11.06 -7.47
N ASN A 92 -3.88 11.91 -6.94
CA ASN A 92 -4.20 13.17 -7.60
C ASN A 92 -3.12 14.19 -7.24
N VAL A 93 -2.31 14.58 -8.23
CA VAL A 93 -1.24 15.57 -8.03
C VAL A 93 -1.73 16.93 -8.55
N PRO A 94 -1.87 17.95 -7.68
CA PRO A 94 -2.29 19.29 -8.10
C PRO A 94 -1.44 19.82 -9.25
N GLY A 95 -2.10 20.26 -10.32
CA GLY A 95 -1.44 20.80 -11.52
C GLY A 95 -0.75 19.78 -12.43
N LYS A 96 -0.73 18.47 -12.09
CA LYS A 96 -0.08 17.42 -12.90
C LYS A 96 -1.00 16.26 -13.31
N GLY A 97 -2.23 16.22 -12.80
CA GLY A 97 -3.21 15.19 -13.12
C GLY A 97 -3.10 13.94 -12.23
N LYS A 98 -3.62 12.81 -12.70
CA LYS A 98 -3.56 11.53 -11.98
C LYS A 98 -2.21 10.87 -12.21
N VAL A 99 -1.56 10.46 -11.13
CA VAL A 99 -0.32 9.68 -11.16
C VAL A 99 -0.56 8.35 -10.48
N ARG A 100 -0.31 7.24 -11.16
CA ARG A 100 -0.37 5.90 -10.59
C ARG A 100 1.02 5.44 -10.20
N VAL A 101 1.17 5.02 -8.94
CA VAL A 101 2.31 4.25 -8.47
C VAL A 101 1.95 2.79 -8.65
N LEU A 102 2.60 2.09 -9.57
CA LEU A 102 2.35 0.69 -9.89
C LEU A 102 3.54 -0.17 -9.47
N ILE A 103 3.27 -1.24 -8.75
CA ILE A 103 4.21 -2.29 -8.36
C ILE A 103 3.74 -3.60 -9.00
N THR A 104 4.64 -4.25 -9.72
CA THR A 104 4.39 -5.57 -10.32
C THR A 104 5.50 -6.55 -9.96
N ALA A 105 5.22 -7.85 -10.06
CA ALA A 105 6.22 -8.91 -9.99
C ALA A 105 6.19 -9.73 -11.28
N SER A 106 7.36 -10.18 -11.75
CA SER A 106 7.45 -10.98 -12.99
C SER A 106 7.17 -12.46 -12.77
N GLU A 107 7.18 -12.91 -11.51
CA GLU A 107 6.92 -14.29 -11.11
C GLU A 107 5.92 -14.35 -9.94
N ASP A 108 5.58 -15.56 -9.53
CA ASP A 108 4.66 -15.83 -8.43
C ASP A 108 5.14 -15.19 -7.12
N VAL A 109 4.31 -14.29 -6.60
CA VAL A 109 4.52 -13.63 -5.31
C VAL A 109 4.07 -14.57 -4.21
N LYS A 110 4.93 -14.79 -3.22
CA LYS A 110 4.61 -15.61 -2.04
C LYS A 110 4.53 -14.71 -0.83
N ALA A 111 3.44 -14.80 -0.09
CA ALA A 111 3.22 -13.99 1.10
C ALA A 111 2.73 -14.88 2.25
N SER A 112 3.20 -14.58 3.46
CA SER A 112 2.79 -15.27 4.67
C SER A 112 2.45 -14.30 5.79
N GLY A 113 1.46 -14.67 6.59
CA GLY A 113 0.93 -13.85 7.67
C GLY A 113 0.33 -12.55 7.14
N LEU A 114 -0.37 -12.60 6.01
CA LEU A 114 -1.02 -11.43 5.46
C LEU A 114 -2.19 -11.02 6.33
N VAL A 115 -2.25 -9.73 6.61
CA VAL A 115 -3.42 -9.04 7.15
C VAL A 115 -3.79 -7.95 6.15
N LEU A 116 -4.98 -8.05 5.57
CA LEU A 116 -5.50 -7.11 4.59
C LEU A 116 -6.83 -6.58 5.09
N ASP A 117 -6.90 -5.26 5.34
CA ASP A 117 -8.18 -4.61 5.51
C ASP A 117 -8.67 -4.09 4.17
N LEU A 118 -9.88 -4.45 3.78
CA LEU A 118 -10.44 -4.16 2.47
C LEU A 118 -11.88 -3.69 2.58
N SER A 119 -12.29 -2.85 1.63
CA SER A 119 -13.68 -2.38 1.51
C SER A 119 -14.42 -3.01 0.35
N LYS A 120 -13.69 -3.53 -0.64
CA LYS A 120 -14.24 -4.21 -1.81
C LYS A 120 -13.34 -5.38 -2.18
N LEU A 121 -13.96 -6.50 -2.51
CA LEU A 121 -13.36 -7.66 -3.15
C LEU A 121 -14.29 -8.09 -4.28
N ASP A 122 -13.78 -8.09 -5.50
CA ASP A 122 -14.46 -8.57 -6.70
C ASP A 122 -13.60 -9.68 -7.31
N ALA A 123 -14.15 -10.88 -7.49
CA ALA A 123 -13.42 -12.05 -8.00
C ALA A 123 -14.37 -13.20 -8.31
N ASP A 124 -13.94 -14.09 -9.21
CA ASP A 124 -14.49 -15.45 -9.29
C ASP A 124 -13.87 -16.29 -8.17
N ALA A 125 -14.61 -16.47 -7.07
CA ALA A 125 -14.12 -17.11 -5.86
C ALA A 125 -14.57 -18.57 -5.73
N SER A 126 -13.64 -19.46 -5.38
CA SER A 126 -13.89 -20.86 -5.04
C SER A 126 -13.32 -21.18 -3.66
N PHE A 127 -14.13 -21.76 -2.79
CA PHE A 127 -13.77 -22.07 -1.41
C PHE A 127 -13.78 -23.57 -1.18
N ASN A 128 -12.70 -24.10 -0.60
CA ASN A 128 -12.69 -25.45 -0.06
C ASN A 128 -13.19 -25.39 1.39
N LYS A 129 -14.29 -26.08 1.71
CA LYS A 129 -14.87 -26.14 3.06
C LYS A 129 -15.11 -24.74 3.68
N LEU A 130 -15.83 -23.88 2.95
CA LEU A 130 -16.26 -22.59 3.48
C LEU A 130 -17.08 -22.79 4.76
N LYS A 131 -16.64 -22.11 5.83
CA LYS A 131 -17.38 -22.01 7.08
C LYS A 131 -17.79 -20.55 7.27
N ILE A 132 -19.10 -20.36 7.38
CA ILE A 132 -19.72 -19.12 7.85
C ILE A 132 -20.19 -19.40 9.27
N ALA A 133 -19.76 -18.60 10.23
CA ALA A 133 -20.09 -18.84 11.63
C ALA A 133 -20.46 -17.56 12.36
N GLU A 134 -21.55 -17.65 13.11
CA GLU A 134 -21.87 -16.71 14.16
C GLU A 134 -21.33 -17.22 15.51
N LYS A 135 -20.84 -16.31 16.35
CA LYS A 135 -20.26 -16.60 17.65
C LYS A 135 -20.85 -15.68 18.70
N ASN A 136 -21.19 -16.25 19.85
CA ASN A 136 -21.58 -15.45 21.00
C ASN A 136 -20.34 -14.85 21.69
N ARG A 137 -19.94 -13.65 21.26
CA ARG A 137 -18.81 -12.87 21.79
C ARG A 137 -19.28 -11.49 22.22
N SER A 138 -18.59 -10.87 23.17
CA SER A 138 -18.85 -9.48 23.57
C SER A 138 -18.48 -8.50 22.45
N ASP A 139 -17.35 -8.73 21.79
CA ASP A 139 -16.90 -7.96 20.63
C ASP A 139 -17.73 -8.32 19.38
N TRP A 140 -18.45 -7.32 18.85
CA TRP A 140 -19.33 -7.47 17.70
C TRP A 140 -18.56 -7.82 16.42
N GLN A 141 -17.30 -7.38 16.26
CA GLN A 141 -16.48 -7.68 15.08
C GLN A 141 -16.13 -9.17 14.98
N GLN A 142 -16.21 -9.89 16.10
CA GLN A 142 -15.93 -11.32 16.17
C GLN A 142 -17.20 -12.18 16.24
N LYS A 143 -18.39 -11.55 16.21
CA LYS A 143 -19.67 -12.27 16.23
C LYS A 143 -19.98 -12.95 14.91
N PHE A 144 -19.45 -12.48 13.80
CA PHE A 144 -19.66 -13.06 12.49
C PHE A 144 -18.32 -13.19 11.76
N GLY A 145 -18.12 -14.27 11.02
CA GLY A 145 -16.90 -14.43 10.24
C GLY A 145 -16.98 -15.56 9.23
N LEU A 146 -16.13 -15.44 8.21
CA LEU A 146 -15.90 -16.44 7.19
C LEU A 146 -14.52 -17.06 7.40
N SER A 147 -14.39 -18.35 7.16
CA SER A 147 -13.09 -19.01 7.14
C SER A 147 -13.10 -20.19 6.18
N ALA A 148 -11.97 -20.48 5.57
CA ALA A 148 -11.77 -21.65 4.72
C ALA A 148 -10.29 -22.07 4.78
N PRO A 149 -9.99 -23.38 4.81
CA PRO A 149 -8.62 -23.85 4.69
C PRO A 149 -7.94 -23.39 3.40
N GLU A 150 -8.68 -23.38 2.29
CA GLU A 150 -8.19 -22.96 0.98
C GLU A 150 -9.23 -22.10 0.26
N VAL A 151 -8.75 -21.06 -0.42
CA VAL A 151 -9.56 -20.18 -1.28
C VAL A 151 -8.77 -19.88 -2.54
N VAL A 152 -9.43 -19.98 -3.69
CA VAL A 152 -8.87 -19.54 -4.97
C VAL A 152 -9.73 -18.39 -5.49
N LEU A 153 -9.08 -17.26 -5.76
CA LEU A 153 -9.69 -16.13 -6.45
C LEU A 153 -9.12 -16.05 -7.85
N LYS A 154 -9.97 -16.03 -8.88
CA LYS A 154 -9.56 -15.72 -10.24
C LYS A 154 -9.92 -14.29 -10.58
N LYS A 155 -9.00 -13.60 -11.26
CA LYS A 155 -9.08 -12.18 -11.65
C LYS A 155 -9.53 -11.26 -10.50
N PRO A 156 -8.95 -11.37 -9.29
CA PRO A 156 -9.40 -10.52 -8.20
C PRO A 156 -9.07 -9.05 -8.46
N SER A 157 -9.98 -8.17 -8.07
CA SER A 157 -9.77 -6.73 -7.89
C SER A 157 -10.17 -6.37 -6.45
N ILE A 158 -9.18 -5.98 -5.65
CA ILE A 158 -9.32 -5.76 -4.22
C ILE A 158 -9.02 -4.30 -3.91
N GLN A 159 -9.95 -3.62 -3.23
CA GLN A 159 -9.72 -2.27 -2.71
C GLN A 159 -9.37 -2.35 -1.23
N GLY A 160 -8.07 -2.31 -0.95
CA GLY A 160 -7.47 -2.39 0.38
C GLY A 160 -7.23 -1.02 1.00
N HIS A 161 -7.19 -0.96 2.34
CA HIS A 161 -6.85 0.23 3.13
C HIS A 161 -5.64 -0.01 4.03
N TYR A 162 -5.36 -1.27 4.36
CA TYR A 162 -4.19 -1.67 5.13
C TYR A 162 -3.67 -3.01 4.61
N LEU A 163 -2.36 -3.15 4.47
CA LEU A 163 -1.69 -4.40 4.14
C LEU A 163 -0.48 -4.58 5.06
N PHE A 164 -0.43 -5.72 5.73
CA PHE A 164 0.72 -6.18 6.48
C PHE A 164 1.04 -7.61 6.08
N ALA A 165 2.31 -7.96 6.06
CA ALA A 165 2.80 -9.32 5.85
C ALA A 165 3.95 -9.58 6.83
N ASN A 166 4.01 -10.79 7.40
CA ASN A 166 5.22 -11.22 8.10
C ASN A 166 6.39 -11.39 7.12
N SER A 167 6.08 -11.87 5.92
CA SER A 167 7.04 -12.12 4.85
C SER A 167 6.35 -11.98 3.51
N ILE A 168 7.04 -11.36 2.55
CA ILE A 168 6.61 -11.29 1.15
C ILE A 168 7.83 -11.40 0.23
N SER A 169 7.73 -12.25 -0.80
CA SER A 169 8.71 -12.36 -1.88
C SER A 169 8.11 -11.80 -3.15
N LEU A 170 8.80 -10.82 -3.76
CA LEU A 170 8.39 -10.15 -4.99
C LEU A 170 9.49 -10.34 -6.06
N PRO A 171 9.61 -11.53 -6.67
CA PRO A 171 10.65 -11.77 -7.67
C PRO A 171 10.43 -10.90 -8.90
N GLY A 172 11.51 -10.31 -9.41
CA GLY A 172 11.47 -9.37 -10.53
C GLY A 172 10.56 -8.18 -10.28
N LEU A 173 10.57 -7.66 -9.05
CA LEU A 173 9.84 -6.44 -8.68
C LEU A 173 10.13 -5.32 -9.67
N SER A 174 9.07 -4.72 -10.19
CA SER A 174 9.12 -3.50 -11.00
C SER A 174 8.25 -2.43 -10.36
N LEU A 175 8.80 -1.22 -10.25
CA LEU A 175 8.09 -0.03 -9.80
C LEU A 175 8.00 0.95 -10.97
N LYS A 176 6.79 1.38 -11.29
CA LYS A 176 6.49 2.31 -12.38
C LYS A 176 5.63 3.46 -11.90
N LEU A 177 5.84 4.61 -12.53
CA LEU A 177 4.98 5.77 -12.39
C LEU A 177 4.27 5.97 -13.73
N GLU A 178 2.94 5.93 -13.71
CA GLU A 178 2.11 6.13 -14.91
C GLU A 178 1.37 7.46 -14.77
N MET A 179 1.39 8.27 -15.83
CA MET A 179 0.68 9.55 -15.88
C MET A 179 -0.63 9.39 -16.64
N ASN A 180 -1.72 9.90 -16.06
CA ASN A 180 -3.08 9.84 -16.59
C ASN A 180 -3.50 8.43 -17.06
N PRO A 181 -3.44 7.43 -16.16
CA PRO A 181 -3.85 6.04 -16.42
C PRO A 181 -5.38 5.89 -16.56
#